data_AF-A0A3B8JAK3-F1
#
_entry.id   AF-A0A3B8JAK3-F1
#
_cell.length_a   1.000
_cell.length_b   1.000
_cell.length_c   1.000
_cell.angle_alpha   90.00
_cell.angle_beta   90.00
_cell.angle_gamma   90.00
#
_symmetry.space_group_name_H-M   'P 1'
#
loop_
_entity.id
_entity.type
_entity.pdbx_description
1 polymer ?
#
loop_
_entity_poly.entity_id
_entity_poly.type
_entity_poly.pdbx_seq_one_letter_code
_entity_poly.pdbx_strand_id
1 'polypeptide(L)'
;VPDIVFRTLCRENGIDPDTDINIIYLSGATELAPNFLAGKSKISMLPEPALTTVKLKQQNTKVFLDLQQEWKKSFGTNLGFPQAGIFVSEDLIRNNPDFVKRYIQELKEGMDWINENPKQAGEYAENMELGLPAAVVEKSMPGNNIKHEYVKDVRADLDSFFEVLYEFDPETVGGKLPDDGLYYEIK
;
A
#
# COMPACT_ATOMS: atom_id res chain seq x y z
N VAL A 1 3.96 -5.61 -7.50
CA VAL A 1 2.73 -5.67 -6.67
C VAL A 1 1.55 -4.90 -7.27
N PRO A 2 1.56 -3.57 -7.49
CA PRO A 2 0.35 -2.87 -7.99
C PRO A 2 -0.18 -3.37 -9.34
N ASP A 3 0.72 -3.72 -10.27
CA ASP A 3 0.35 -4.32 -11.56
C ASP A 3 -0.29 -5.72 -11.37
N ILE A 4 0.29 -6.56 -10.52
CA ILE A 4 -0.25 -7.89 -10.19
C ILE A 4 -1.66 -7.76 -9.64
N VAL A 5 -1.87 -6.85 -8.67
CA VAL A 5 -3.19 -6.59 -8.08
C VAL A 5 -4.17 -6.12 -9.15
N PHE A 6 -3.80 -5.15 -9.98
CA PHE A 6 -4.66 -4.64 -11.03
C PHE A 6 -5.07 -5.74 -12.02
N ARG A 7 -4.10 -6.52 -12.52
CA ARG A 7 -4.33 -7.63 -13.45
C ARG A 7 -5.19 -8.73 -12.85
N THR A 8 -4.97 -9.05 -11.57
CA THR A 8 -5.80 -10.01 -10.83
C THR A 8 -7.24 -9.52 -10.76
N LEU A 9 -7.46 -8.27 -10.34
CA LEU A 9 -8.79 -7.68 -10.28
C LEU A 9 -9.49 -7.64 -11.65
N CYS A 10 -8.76 -7.38 -12.73
CA CYS A 10 -9.32 -7.50 -14.09
C CYS A 10 -9.85 -8.91 -14.35
N ARG A 11 -9.03 -9.94 -14.10
CA ARG A 11 -9.40 -11.35 -14.34
C ARG A 11 -10.58 -11.80 -13.46
N GLU A 12 -10.59 -11.43 -12.19
CA GLU A 12 -11.71 -11.68 -11.27
C GLU A 12 -13.03 -11.05 -11.75
N ASN A 13 -12.95 -9.96 -12.51
CA ASN A 13 -14.10 -9.27 -13.08
C ASN A 13 -14.34 -9.62 -14.56
N GLY A 14 -13.72 -10.70 -15.07
CA GLY A 14 -13.92 -11.19 -16.43
C GLY A 14 -13.32 -10.30 -17.53
N ILE A 15 -12.34 -9.47 -17.19
CA ILE A 15 -11.61 -8.59 -18.11
C ILE A 15 -10.22 -9.18 -18.34
N ASP A 16 -9.85 -9.39 -19.60
CA ASP A 16 -8.50 -9.81 -19.97
C ASP A 16 -7.57 -8.58 -20.04
N PRO A 17 -6.59 -8.43 -19.11
CA PRO A 17 -5.72 -7.26 -19.07
C PRO A 17 -4.76 -7.14 -20.27
N ASP A 18 -4.59 -8.21 -21.06
CA ASP A 18 -3.68 -8.22 -22.21
C ASP A 18 -4.40 -7.93 -23.54
N THR A 19 -5.73 -8.12 -23.60
CA THR A 19 -6.53 -7.85 -24.82
C THR A 19 -7.54 -6.72 -24.67
N ASP A 20 -8.15 -6.56 -23.49
CA ASP A 20 -9.24 -5.60 -23.28
C ASP A 20 -8.73 -4.23 -22.85
N ILE A 21 -7.48 -4.16 -22.37
CA ILE A 21 -6.86 -2.96 -21.81
C ILE A 21 -5.48 -2.76 -22.43
N ASN A 22 -5.16 -1.51 -22.79
CA ASN A 22 -3.79 -1.13 -23.15
C ASN A 22 -3.05 -0.56 -21.92
N ILE A 23 -2.21 -1.38 -21.28
CA ILE A 23 -1.43 -0.98 -20.12
C ILE A 23 -0.09 -0.37 -20.57
N ILE A 24 0.16 0.89 -20.16
CA ILE A 24 1.40 1.59 -20.46
C ILE A 24 2.26 1.65 -19.19
N TYR A 25 3.40 0.96 -19.24
CA TYR A 25 4.38 0.97 -18.15
C TYR A 25 5.31 2.17 -18.26
N LEU A 26 5.54 2.84 -17.13
CA LEU A 26 6.55 3.89 -16.98
C LEU A 26 7.76 3.36 -16.24
N SER A 27 8.89 4.08 -16.29
CA SER A 27 10.15 3.62 -15.69
C SER A 27 10.09 3.58 -14.15
N GLY A 28 9.15 4.31 -13.54
CA GLY A 28 8.98 4.31 -12.09
C GLY A 28 7.81 5.16 -11.61
N ALA A 29 7.50 5.03 -10.32
CA ALA A 29 6.36 5.72 -9.69
C ALA A 29 6.47 7.26 -9.74
N THR A 30 7.69 7.80 -9.73
CA THR A 30 7.95 9.25 -9.80
C THR A 30 7.53 9.87 -11.14
N GLU A 31 7.37 9.08 -12.20
CA GLU A 31 6.94 9.58 -13.52
C GLU A 31 5.42 9.68 -13.67
N LEU A 32 4.64 8.98 -12.84
CA LEU A 32 3.19 8.85 -13.01
C LEU A 32 2.49 10.22 -12.94
N ALA A 33 2.74 11.01 -11.89
CA ALA A 33 2.10 12.31 -11.71
C ALA A 33 2.50 13.33 -12.79
N PRO A 34 3.80 13.53 -13.12
CA PRO A 34 4.19 14.40 -14.23
C PRO A 34 3.61 13.95 -15.58
N ASN A 35 3.57 12.65 -15.86
CA ASN A 35 3.01 12.12 -17.11
C ASN A 35 1.53 12.47 -17.26
N PHE A 36 0.74 12.24 -16.21
CA PHE A 36 -0.69 12.57 -16.18
C PHE A 36 -0.94 14.09 -16.29
N LEU A 37 -0.23 14.90 -15.50
CA LEU A 37 -0.35 16.36 -15.52
C LEU A 37 0.05 16.99 -16.86
N ALA A 38 0.98 16.36 -17.59
CA ALA A 38 1.37 16.77 -18.94
C ALA A 38 0.36 16.35 -20.02
N GLY A 39 -0.74 15.67 -19.66
CA GLY A 39 -1.74 15.17 -20.60
C GLY A 39 -1.28 14.01 -21.48
N LYS A 40 -0.17 13.35 -21.11
CA LYS A 40 0.37 12.19 -21.86
C LYS A 40 -0.46 10.92 -21.65
N SER A 41 -1.28 10.88 -20.61
CA SER A 41 -2.24 9.82 -20.33
C SER A 41 -3.61 10.40 -19.96
N LYS A 42 -4.68 9.69 -20.35
CA LYS A 42 -6.07 10.06 -20.02
C LYS A 42 -6.53 9.45 -18.69
N ILE A 43 -6.00 8.28 -18.37
CA ILE A 43 -6.24 7.52 -17.15
C ILE A 43 -4.86 7.16 -16.59
N SER A 44 -4.69 7.29 -15.27
CA SER A 44 -3.46 6.91 -14.58
C SER A 44 -3.81 6.26 -13.25
N MET A 45 -3.12 5.17 -12.95
CA MET A 45 -3.12 4.56 -11.62
C MET A 45 -2.04 5.25 -10.79
N LEU A 46 -2.44 5.90 -9.70
CA LEU A 46 -1.56 6.73 -8.87
C LEU A 46 -1.65 6.30 -7.41
N PRO A 47 -0.53 6.00 -6.73
CA PRO A 47 -0.53 5.87 -5.28
C PRO A 47 -0.62 7.26 -4.62
N GLU A 48 -1.05 7.31 -3.37
CA GLU A 48 -0.78 8.49 -2.53
C GLU A 48 0.71 8.52 -2.12
N PRO A 49 1.31 9.71 -1.91
CA PRO A 49 0.74 11.05 -2.02
C PRO A 49 0.74 11.65 -3.45
N ALA A 50 1.14 10.88 -4.46
CA ALA A 50 1.21 11.36 -5.85
C ALA A 50 -0.19 11.75 -6.39
N LEU A 51 -1.22 10.97 -6.05
CA LEU A 51 -2.62 11.29 -6.38
C LEU A 51 -3.04 12.65 -5.80
N THR A 52 -2.76 12.92 -4.53
CA THR A 52 -3.05 14.23 -3.91
C THR A 52 -2.29 15.36 -4.60
N THR A 53 -1.03 15.14 -4.97
CA THR A 53 -0.24 16.13 -5.72
C THR A 53 -0.91 16.48 -7.05
N VAL A 54 -1.41 15.48 -7.77
CA VAL A 54 -2.16 15.68 -9.03
C VAL A 54 -3.45 16.45 -8.77
N LYS A 55 -4.25 16.04 -7.78
CA LYS A 55 -5.53 16.71 -7.46
C LYS A 55 -5.36 18.17 -7.04
N LEU A 56 -4.24 18.51 -6.40
CA LEU A 56 -3.92 19.90 -6.05
C LEU A 56 -3.58 20.76 -7.26
N LYS A 57 -2.86 20.20 -8.24
CA LYS A 57 -2.43 20.91 -9.46
C LYS A 57 -3.51 20.93 -10.55
N GLN A 58 -4.33 19.90 -10.61
CA GLN A 58 -5.39 19.71 -11.60
C GLN A 58 -6.69 19.29 -10.89
N GLN A 59 -7.42 20.29 -10.36
CA GLN A 59 -8.58 20.08 -9.47
C GLN A 59 -9.75 19.31 -10.11
N ASN A 60 -9.83 19.28 -11.44
CA ASN A 60 -10.85 18.52 -12.18
C ASN A 60 -10.54 17.02 -12.30
N THR A 61 -9.44 16.54 -11.70
CA THR A 61 -9.07 15.12 -11.68
C THR A 61 -10.12 14.32 -10.91
N LYS A 62 -10.68 13.28 -11.54
CA LYS A 62 -11.67 12.39 -10.93
C LYS A 62 -11.03 11.05 -10.58
N VAL A 63 -11.24 10.60 -9.35
CA VAL A 63 -10.94 9.23 -8.92
C VAL A 63 -12.20 8.40 -9.13
N PHE A 64 -12.11 7.35 -9.95
CA PHE A 64 -13.24 6.48 -10.27
C PHE A 64 -13.00 5.00 -9.92
N LEU A 65 -11.79 4.66 -9.46
CA LEU A 65 -11.40 3.32 -9.06
C LEU A 65 -10.44 3.41 -7.87
N ASP A 66 -10.65 2.57 -6.86
CA ASP A 66 -9.75 2.37 -5.73
C ASP A 66 -9.47 0.87 -5.61
N LEU A 67 -8.22 0.47 -5.84
CA LEU A 67 -7.84 -0.95 -5.86
C LEU A 67 -8.03 -1.61 -4.49
N GLN A 68 -7.88 -0.89 -3.37
CA GLN A 68 -8.14 -1.48 -2.05
C GLN A 68 -9.62 -1.84 -1.93
N GLN A 69 -10.52 -0.99 -2.43
CA GLN A 69 -11.97 -1.24 -2.39
C GLN A 69 -12.37 -2.35 -3.36
N GLU A 70 -11.82 -2.38 -4.57
CA GLU A 70 -12.09 -3.45 -5.53
C GLU A 70 -11.57 -4.80 -5.04
N TRP A 71 -10.44 -4.83 -4.32
CA TRP A 71 -9.94 -6.02 -3.66
C TRP A 71 -10.89 -6.54 -2.58
N LYS A 72 -11.39 -5.66 -1.71
CA LYS A 72 -12.39 -6.03 -0.70
C LYS A 72 -13.62 -6.66 -1.34
N LYS A 73 -14.10 -6.10 -2.44
CA LYS A 73 -15.28 -6.61 -3.16
C LYS A 73 -15.03 -7.97 -3.79
N SER A 74 -13.88 -8.15 -4.45
CA SER A 74 -13.58 -9.37 -5.22
C SER A 74 -13.23 -10.55 -4.31
N PHE A 75 -12.48 -10.29 -3.23
CA PHE A 75 -11.96 -11.33 -2.33
C PHE A 75 -12.71 -11.42 -0.99
N GLY A 76 -13.73 -10.57 -0.76
CA GLY A 76 -14.51 -10.58 0.48
C GLY A 76 -13.71 -10.17 1.74
N THR A 77 -12.57 -9.50 1.57
CA THR A 77 -11.73 -9.05 2.70
C THR A 77 -12.27 -7.77 3.33
N ASN A 78 -12.00 -7.54 4.62
CA ASN A 78 -12.40 -6.31 5.31
C ASN A 78 -11.38 -5.17 5.10
N LEU A 79 -10.10 -5.51 4.99
CA LEU A 79 -8.99 -4.57 5.08
C LEU A 79 -8.39 -4.19 3.72
N GLY A 80 -8.74 -4.90 2.65
CA GLY A 80 -8.14 -4.77 1.32
C GLY A 80 -6.90 -5.65 1.20
N PHE A 81 -6.05 -5.40 0.20
CA PHE A 81 -4.80 -6.15 0.08
C PHE A 81 -3.70 -5.56 0.97
N PRO A 82 -2.83 -6.41 1.53
CA PRO A 82 -1.65 -5.98 2.29
C PRO A 82 -0.57 -5.43 1.34
N GLN A 83 -0.03 -4.26 1.66
CA GLN A 83 0.98 -3.60 0.82
C GLN A 83 2.37 -3.54 1.48
N ALA A 84 2.41 -3.53 2.81
CA ALA A 84 3.63 -3.39 3.60
C ALA A 84 3.54 -4.27 4.85
N GLY A 85 4.71 -4.72 5.31
CA GLY A 85 4.88 -5.49 6.54
C GLY A 85 6.10 -5.01 7.31
N ILE A 86 6.11 -5.24 8.63
CA ILE A 86 7.25 -4.95 9.49
C ILE A 86 8.02 -6.24 9.71
N PHE A 87 9.27 -6.27 9.27
CA PHE A 87 10.17 -7.40 9.47
C PHE A 87 11.15 -7.10 10.60
N VAL A 88 11.28 -8.04 11.53
CA VAL A 88 12.18 -7.95 12.66
C VAL A 88 13.12 -9.15 12.60
N SER A 89 14.42 -8.93 12.80
CA SER A 89 15.36 -10.04 12.84
C SER A 89 15.07 -10.98 14.00
N GLU A 90 15.15 -12.27 13.76
CA GLU A 90 14.91 -13.30 14.77
C GLU A 90 15.85 -13.14 15.98
N ASP A 91 17.11 -12.76 15.73
CA ASP A 91 18.09 -12.47 16.78
C ASP A 91 17.64 -11.33 17.69
N LEU A 92 17.00 -10.28 17.16
CA LEU A 92 16.49 -9.18 17.97
C LEU A 92 15.27 -9.61 18.78
N ILE A 93 14.37 -10.40 18.19
CA ILE A 93 13.22 -10.99 18.90
C ILE A 93 13.70 -11.85 20.07
N ARG A 94 14.68 -12.73 19.83
CA ARG A 94 15.19 -13.65 20.85
C ARG A 94 15.92 -12.93 21.97
N ASN A 95 16.75 -11.95 21.62
CA ASN A 95 17.61 -11.28 22.61
C ASN A 95 16.89 -10.14 23.34
N ASN A 96 15.92 -9.46 22.71
CA ASN A 96 15.24 -8.29 23.28
C ASN A 96 13.73 -8.25 22.94
N PRO A 97 12.93 -9.26 23.33
CA PRO A 97 11.51 -9.34 22.98
C PRO A 97 10.69 -8.15 23.50
N ASP A 98 11.00 -7.65 24.70
CA ASP A 98 10.33 -6.48 25.28
C ASP A 98 10.60 -5.20 24.49
N PHE A 99 11.80 -5.06 23.94
CA PHE A 99 12.11 -3.93 23.07
C PHE A 99 11.28 -3.99 21.79
N VAL A 100 11.21 -5.16 21.15
CA VAL A 100 10.39 -5.37 19.94
C VAL A 100 8.93 -5.04 20.23
N LYS A 101 8.37 -5.58 21.32
CA LYS A 101 6.99 -5.31 21.73
C LYS A 101 6.72 -3.82 21.91
N ARG A 102 7.57 -3.12 22.66
CA ARG A 102 7.41 -1.66 22.86
C ARG A 102 7.55 -0.89 21.56
N TYR A 103 8.53 -1.24 20.72
CA TYR A 103 8.75 -0.52 19.47
C TYR A 103 7.57 -0.67 18.49
N ILE A 104 6.99 -1.87 18.37
CA ILE A 104 5.79 -2.07 17.55
C ILE A 104 4.59 -1.29 18.10
N GLN A 105 4.43 -1.25 19.43
CA GLN A 105 3.39 -0.44 20.07
C GLN A 105 3.55 1.06 19.76
N GLU A 106 4.77 1.59 19.89
CA GLU A 106 5.09 2.99 19.54
C GLU A 106 4.86 3.29 18.06
N LEU A 107 5.21 2.35 17.16
CA LEU A 107 4.90 2.48 15.73
C LEU A 107 3.40 2.54 15.47
N LYS A 108 2.62 1.66 16.12
CA LYS A 108 1.16 1.68 16.02
C LYS A 108 0.60 3.02 16.50
N GLU A 109 1.02 3.49 17.68
CA GLU A 109 0.56 4.76 18.24
C GLU A 109 0.95 5.94 17.33
N GLY A 110 2.13 5.91 16.72
CA GLY A 110 2.53 6.87 15.70
C GLY A 110 1.64 6.85 14.46
N MET A 111 1.27 5.65 13.97
CA MET A 111 0.34 5.50 12.86
C MET A 111 -1.06 6.02 13.19
N ASP A 112 -1.56 5.77 14.40
CA ASP A 112 -2.84 6.31 14.87
C ASP A 112 -2.75 7.85 14.95
N TRP A 113 -1.68 8.37 15.53
CA TRP A 113 -1.47 9.82 15.72
C TRP A 113 -1.42 10.58 14.39
N ILE A 114 -0.72 10.07 13.35
CA ILE A 114 -0.66 10.77 12.06
C ILE A 114 -2.02 10.82 11.35
N ASN A 115 -2.89 9.83 11.57
CA ASN A 115 -4.25 9.82 11.03
C ASN A 115 -5.14 10.84 11.75
N GLU A 116 -4.95 11.01 13.06
CA GLU A 116 -5.68 11.98 13.87
C GLU A 116 -5.15 13.42 13.70
N ASN A 117 -3.87 13.58 13.35
CA ASN A 117 -3.17 14.86 13.29
C ASN A 117 -2.48 15.11 11.94
N PRO A 118 -3.18 14.96 10.80
CA PRO A 118 -2.55 14.96 9.47
C PRO A 118 -1.86 16.29 9.12
N LYS A 119 -2.38 17.41 9.63
CA LYS A 119 -1.76 18.73 9.44
C LYS A 119 -0.40 18.83 10.14
N GLN A 120 -0.33 18.45 11.41
CA GLN A 120 0.91 18.47 12.19
C GLN A 120 1.92 17.45 11.63
N ALA A 121 1.45 16.28 11.19
CA ALA A 121 2.29 15.31 10.48
C ALA A 121 2.94 15.93 9.22
N GLY A 122 2.19 16.74 8.46
CA GLY A 122 2.73 17.49 7.33
C GLY A 122 3.78 18.53 7.72
N GLU A 123 3.53 19.30 8.78
CA GLU A 123 4.50 20.27 9.32
C GLU A 123 5.81 19.57 9.77
N TYR A 124 5.70 18.40 10.41
CA TYR A 124 6.87 17.59 10.77
C TYR A 124 7.62 17.07 9.55
N ALA A 125 6.91 16.58 8.53
CA ALA A 125 7.54 16.10 7.30
C ALA A 125 8.36 17.20 6.58
N GLU A 126 7.86 18.45 6.56
CA GLU A 126 8.60 19.59 6.02
C GLU A 126 9.81 19.96 6.89
N ASN A 127 9.63 20.06 8.21
CA ASN A 127 10.71 20.41 9.13
C ASN A 127 11.85 19.37 9.15
N MET A 128 11.52 18.10 8.89
CA MET A 128 12.47 17.00 8.75
C MET A 128 13.06 16.89 7.33
N GLU A 129 12.69 17.80 6.41
CA GLU A 129 13.15 17.84 5.03
C GLU A 129 12.91 16.53 4.25
N LEU A 130 11.77 15.86 4.51
CA LEU A 130 11.42 14.58 3.86
C LEU A 130 11.04 14.72 2.36
N GLY A 131 11.12 15.94 1.81
CA GLY A 131 10.75 16.22 0.42
C GLY A 131 9.25 16.19 0.14
N LEU A 132 8.40 16.23 1.17
CA LEU A 132 6.94 16.20 1.07
C LEU A 132 6.35 17.51 1.58
N PRO A 133 5.62 18.29 0.74
CA PRO A 133 4.95 19.49 1.21
C PRO A 133 3.88 19.15 2.27
N ALA A 134 3.75 19.98 3.30
CA ALA A 134 2.85 19.76 4.43
C ALA A 134 1.40 19.62 3.97
N ALA A 135 0.97 20.48 3.04
CA ALA A 135 -0.37 20.43 2.46
C ALA A 135 -0.64 19.14 1.65
N VAL A 136 0.40 18.50 1.10
CA VAL A 136 0.27 17.21 0.40
C VAL A 136 0.12 16.08 1.42
N VAL A 137 0.94 16.08 2.48
CA VAL A 137 0.83 15.09 3.56
C VAL A 137 -0.54 15.16 4.23
N GLU A 138 -0.98 16.36 4.61
CA GLU A 138 -2.26 16.59 5.27
C GLU A 138 -3.43 16.03 4.44
N LYS A 139 -3.45 16.34 3.15
CA LYS A 139 -4.58 15.99 2.26
C LYS A 139 -4.53 14.54 1.76
N SER A 140 -3.35 13.92 1.73
CA SER A 140 -3.19 12.52 1.31
C SER A 140 -3.48 11.54 2.43
N MET A 141 -3.38 11.96 3.71
CA MET A 141 -3.51 11.05 4.86
C MET A 141 -4.74 10.13 4.80
N PRO A 142 -5.97 10.63 4.51
CA PRO A 142 -7.15 9.77 4.43
C PRO A 142 -7.05 8.68 3.33
N GLY A 143 -6.30 8.94 2.25
CA GLY A 143 -6.08 8.02 1.15
C GLY A 143 -4.84 7.11 1.31
N ASN A 144 -3.92 7.45 2.22
CA ASN A 144 -2.72 6.65 2.46
C ASN A 144 -3.03 5.28 3.10
N ASN A 145 -4.19 5.14 3.75
CA ASN A 145 -4.63 3.89 4.40
C ASN A 145 -3.57 3.33 5.37
N ILE A 146 -2.88 4.21 6.11
CA ILE A 146 -1.85 3.82 7.07
C ILE A 146 -2.53 3.30 8.33
N LYS A 147 -2.34 2.01 8.61
CA LYS A 147 -2.84 1.34 9.81
C LYS A 147 -1.93 0.17 10.17
N HIS A 148 -1.84 -0.11 11.46
CA HIS A 148 -1.15 -1.29 11.95
C HIS A 148 -2.17 -2.38 12.28
N GLU A 149 -1.91 -3.59 11.81
CA GLU A 149 -2.69 -4.79 12.13
C GLU A 149 -1.75 -5.86 12.66
N TYR A 150 -2.15 -6.56 13.71
CA TYR A 150 -1.35 -7.68 14.22
C TYR A 150 -1.57 -8.91 13.35
N VAL A 151 -0.50 -9.68 13.13
CA VAL A 151 -0.54 -10.91 12.31
C VAL A 151 -1.69 -11.84 12.69
N LYS A 152 -1.95 -12.04 14.00
CA LYS A 152 -3.05 -12.88 14.48
C LYS A 152 -4.44 -12.46 13.94
N ASP A 153 -4.61 -11.19 13.60
CA ASP A 153 -5.88 -10.60 13.15
C ASP A 153 -5.99 -10.59 11.62
N VAL A 154 -4.87 -10.72 10.90
CA VAL A 154 -4.81 -10.61 9.42
C VAL A 154 -4.14 -11.80 8.73
N ARG A 155 -3.86 -12.89 9.44
CA ARG A 155 -3.14 -14.04 8.89
C ARG A 155 -3.82 -14.62 7.65
N ALA A 156 -5.14 -14.78 7.69
CA ALA A 156 -5.91 -15.30 6.56
C ALA A 156 -5.82 -14.38 5.32
N ASP A 157 -5.89 -13.06 5.51
CA ASP A 157 -5.75 -12.08 4.42
C ASP A 157 -4.32 -12.12 3.83
N LEU A 158 -3.29 -12.32 4.66
CA LEU A 158 -1.90 -12.46 4.23
C LEU A 158 -1.68 -13.74 3.42
N ASP A 159 -2.12 -14.89 3.95
CA ASP A 159 -1.97 -16.19 3.27
C ASP A 159 -2.70 -16.19 1.92
N SER A 160 -3.94 -15.69 1.86
CA SER A 160 -4.69 -15.55 0.61
C SER A 160 -3.99 -14.62 -0.38
N PHE A 161 -3.39 -13.53 0.09
CA PHE A 161 -2.62 -12.65 -0.78
C PHE A 161 -1.36 -13.32 -1.33
N PHE A 162 -0.64 -14.10 -0.52
CA PHE A 162 0.53 -14.84 -0.99
C PHE A 162 0.15 -15.93 -2.00
N GLU A 163 -1.01 -16.57 -1.85
CA GLU A 163 -1.57 -17.49 -2.85
C GLU A 163 -1.79 -16.78 -4.18
N VAL A 164 -2.45 -15.62 -4.18
CA VAL A 164 -2.66 -14.83 -5.42
C VAL A 164 -1.33 -14.46 -6.07
N LEU A 165 -0.34 -14.03 -5.29
CA LEU A 165 0.99 -13.71 -5.82
C LEU A 165 1.66 -14.96 -6.43
N TYR A 166 1.60 -16.10 -5.74
CA TYR A 166 2.18 -17.36 -6.19
C TYR A 166 1.51 -17.88 -7.47
N GLU A 167 0.18 -17.81 -7.57
CA GLU A 167 -0.57 -18.19 -8.77
C GLU A 167 -0.27 -17.28 -9.95
N PHE A 168 -0.02 -15.99 -9.69
CA PHE A 168 0.39 -15.05 -10.73
C PHE A 168 1.79 -15.37 -11.27
N ASP A 169 2.76 -15.53 -10.37
CA ASP A 169 4.13 -15.93 -10.66
C ASP A 169 4.83 -16.39 -9.36
N PRO A 170 5.23 -17.68 -9.23
CA PRO A 170 5.88 -18.22 -8.05
C PRO A 170 7.11 -17.42 -7.57
N GLU A 171 7.85 -16.79 -8.48
CA GLU A 171 9.04 -16.01 -8.13
C GLU A 171 8.71 -14.76 -7.30
N THR A 172 7.47 -14.26 -7.37
CA THR A 172 7.02 -13.09 -6.59
C THR A 172 7.02 -13.32 -5.07
N VAL A 173 6.99 -14.58 -4.64
CA VAL A 173 7.09 -14.99 -3.23
C VAL A 173 8.35 -15.85 -2.97
N GLY A 174 9.31 -15.87 -3.90
CA GLY A 174 10.56 -16.62 -3.75
C GLY A 174 10.45 -18.11 -4.09
N GLY A 175 9.53 -18.48 -4.97
CA GLY A 175 9.39 -19.82 -5.55
C GLY A 175 8.52 -20.78 -4.73
N LYS A 176 8.11 -20.40 -3.52
CA LYS A 176 7.20 -21.18 -2.66
C LYS A 176 6.39 -20.24 -1.76
N LEU A 177 5.23 -20.70 -1.32
CA LEU A 177 4.46 -19.99 -0.31
C LEU A 177 5.25 -19.88 1.00
N PRO A 178 5.18 -18.73 1.70
CA PRO A 178 5.79 -18.59 3.02
C PRO A 178 5.23 -19.59 4.02
N ASP A 179 6.09 -20.10 4.89
CA ASP A 179 5.69 -20.95 6.00
C ASP A 179 5.41 -20.12 7.27
N ASP A 180 5.02 -20.80 8.35
CA ASP A 180 4.72 -20.17 9.63
C ASP A 180 5.90 -19.39 10.23
N GLY A 181 7.14 -19.66 9.80
CA GLY A 181 8.33 -18.94 10.24
C GLY A 181 8.39 -17.48 9.80
N LEU A 182 7.58 -17.08 8.81
CA LEU A 182 7.42 -15.67 8.41
C LEU A 182 6.76 -14.83 9.53
N TYR A 183 5.96 -15.47 10.37
CA TYR A 183 4.97 -14.81 11.21
C TYR A 183 5.39 -14.82 12.68
N TYR A 184 5.43 -13.64 13.29
CA TYR A 184 5.71 -13.48 14.71
C TYR A 184 4.48 -12.92 15.44
N GLU A 185 3.99 -13.68 16.42
CA GLU A 185 2.95 -13.21 17.34
C GLU A 185 3.58 -12.55 18.56
N ILE A 186 3.34 -11.24 18.70
CA ILE A 186 3.74 -10.49 19.89
C ILE A 186 2.89 -10.98 21.06
N LYS A 187 3.55 -11.55 22.07
CA LYS A 187 2.95 -11.97 23.33
C LYS A 187 2.74 -10.79 24.29
#